data_AF-A0A917W7W7-F1
#
_entry.id   AF-A0A917W7W7-F1
#
_cell.length_a   1.000
_cell.length_b   1.000
_cell.length_c   1.000
_cell.angle_alpha   90.00
_cell.angle_beta   90.00
_cell.angle_gamma   90.00
#
_symmetry.space_group_name_H-M   'P 1'
#
loop_
_entity.id
_entity.type
_entity.pdbx_description
1 polymer ?
#
loop_
_entity_poly.entity_id
_entity_poly.type
_entity_poly.pdbx_seq_one_letter_code
_entity_poly.pdbx_strand_id
1 'polypeptide(L)'
;MIPPRNKQSQSAGDNSTQIVVQGDYYAGITEERAREIARGLIRDALESFTVEARAEAERRIAAFDERLINLLAEQESLHAFREPSVQLLVAKAQKSAAGTERGDDYELLARLLEDRIERGSSRTVRAGIDRAVEIVDKLDDDALLGLTAFHTFLMLYPVSGSVNVGIGVMEKIASIFDWDRMPSDAGWLDHLDILDCVRTNQVGSLKKFIPFFSERVPGYFSHGTMANSEVFRDVARICGEHKVGIPITEHELKEGFVRFPATGLGAWSASIEQADVPVVVRGALVEAAKLLGVDEVDESTFGRFSELVDETAPMFRRAITWWDSIAGAVSVTSAGSVVARANAKRLDSSGVTSPLWN
;
A
#
# COMPACT_ATOMS: atom_id res chain seq x y z
N MET A 1 57.74 3.99 -76.42
CA MET A 1 56.37 4.41 -76.08
C MET A 1 56.46 5.47 -75.00
N ILE A 2 56.17 6.72 -75.34
CA ILE A 2 56.19 7.86 -74.41
C ILE A 2 54.75 7.98 -73.87
N PRO A 3 54.50 8.01 -72.55
CA PRO A 3 53.13 8.15 -72.04
C PRO A 3 52.55 9.51 -72.48
N PRO A 4 51.23 9.63 -72.67
CA PRO A 4 50.64 10.90 -73.09
C PRO A 4 50.88 11.96 -72.00
N ARG A 5 51.44 13.12 -72.40
CA ARG A 5 51.54 14.30 -71.53
C ARG A 5 50.13 14.88 -71.36
N ASN A 6 49.50 14.63 -70.22
CA ASN A 6 48.30 15.35 -69.82
C ASN A 6 48.70 16.78 -69.41
N LYS A 7 48.40 17.76 -70.27
CA LYS A 7 48.60 19.19 -69.97
C LYS A 7 47.31 19.76 -69.35
N GLN A 8 47.34 20.09 -68.07
CA GLN A 8 46.35 20.98 -67.44
C GLN A 8 46.95 22.40 -67.36
N SER A 9 46.22 23.41 -67.86
CA SER A 9 46.60 24.82 -67.78
C SER A 9 45.56 25.61 -66.99
N GLN A 10 46.00 26.51 -66.11
CA GLN A 10 45.12 27.41 -65.34
C GLN A 10 45.74 28.81 -65.23
N SER A 11 44.91 29.86 -65.18
CA SER A 11 45.33 31.27 -65.07
C SER A 11 44.54 31.94 -63.92
N ALA A 12 45.19 32.65 -63.01
CA ALA A 12 44.59 33.29 -61.82
C ALA A 12 44.87 34.80 -61.75
N GLY A 13 43.99 35.53 -61.05
CA GLY A 13 44.22 36.93 -60.64
C GLY A 13 44.66 37.07 -59.17
N ASP A 14 44.92 38.29 -58.71
CA ASP A 14 45.42 38.56 -57.36
C ASP A 14 44.50 38.02 -56.26
N ASN A 15 45.09 37.47 -55.19
CA ASN A 15 44.44 36.78 -54.06
C ASN A 15 43.64 35.50 -54.40
N SER A 16 43.91 34.86 -55.54
CA SER A 16 43.26 33.59 -55.91
C SER A 16 44.03 32.35 -55.42
N THR A 17 43.32 31.35 -54.89
CA THR A 17 43.87 29.99 -54.67
C THR A 17 43.46 29.09 -55.83
N GLN A 18 44.44 28.55 -56.55
CA GLN A 18 44.23 27.66 -57.68
C GLN A 18 44.61 26.23 -57.35
N ILE A 19 43.65 25.32 -57.53
CA ILE A 19 43.82 23.90 -57.23
C ILE A 19 43.54 23.11 -58.51
N VAL A 20 44.56 22.42 -58.99
CA VAL A 20 44.51 21.56 -60.19
C VAL A 20 44.74 20.12 -59.74
N VAL A 21 43.73 19.27 -59.89
CA VAL A 21 43.81 17.86 -59.50
C VAL A 21 43.45 16.97 -60.68
N GLN A 22 44.17 15.85 -60.81
CA GLN A 22 43.99 14.85 -61.85
C GLN A 22 43.31 13.60 -61.27
N GLY A 23 42.26 13.82 -60.48
CA GLY A 23 41.54 12.84 -59.65
C GLY A 23 40.51 13.55 -58.77
N ASP A 24 39.97 12.88 -57.76
CA ASP A 24 38.96 13.47 -56.88
C ASP A 24 39.57 14.55 -55.98
N TYR A 25 38.91 15.72 -55.96
CA TYR A 25 39.24 16.83 -55.06
C TYR A 25 38.13 16.99 -54.02
N TYR A 26 38.42 16.57 -52.79
CA TYR A 26 37.50 16.75 -51.66
C TYR A 26 37.80 18.08 -50.96
N ALA A 27 37.00 19.11 -51.23
CA ALA A 27 37.02 20.35 -50.47
C ALA A 27 36.20 20.18 -49.18
N GLY A 28 36.84 19.80 -48.08
CA GLY A 28 36.18 19.62 -46.78
C GLY A 28 36.72 18.42 -46.00
N ILE A 29 35.91 17.89 -45.08
CA ILE A 29 36.20 16.67 -44.33
C ILE A 29 35.66 15.44 -45.08
N THR A 30 36.44 14.37 -45.12
CA THR A 30 36.01 13.08 -45.69
C THR A 30 34.95 12.42 -44.80
N GLU A 31 34.20 11.45 -45.34
CA GLU A 31 33.24 10.66 -44.56
C GLU A 31 33.90 9.97 -43.36
N GLU A 32 35.10 9.41 -43.54
CA GLU A 32 35.89 8.78 -42.48
C GLU A 32 36.21 9.79 -41.37
N ARG A 33 36.63 11.00 -41.74
CA ARG A 33 36.96 12.05 -40.79
C ARG A 33 35.70 12.58 -40.09
N ALA A 34 34.59 12.73 -40.81
CA ALA A 34 33.31 13.11 -40.21
C ALA A 34 32.82 12.05 -39.21
N ARG A 35 32.95 10.76 -39.52
CA ARG A 35 32.61 9.65 -38.62
C ARG A 35 33.52 9.61 -37.40
N GLU A 36 34.81 9.89 -37.55
CA GLU A 36 35.76 9.98 -36.44
C GLU A 36 35.40 11.12 -35.47
N ILE A 37 35.13 12.32 -36.02
CA ILE A 37 34.70 13.49 -35.23
C ILE A 37 33.39 13.17 -34.49
N ALA A 38 32.40 12.61 -35.18
CA ALA A 38 31.12 12.24 -34.57
C ALA A 38 31.29 11.23 -33.43
N ARG A 39 32.16 10.22 -33.60
CA ARG A 39 32.47 9.24 -32.53
C ARG A 39 33.17 9.88 -31.34
N GLY A 40 34.07 10.84 -31.58
CA GLY A 40 34.71 11.63 -30.51
C GLY A 40 33.68 12.40 -29.70
N LEU A 41 32.82 13.17 -30.37
CA LEU A 41 31.76 13.94 -29.73
C LEU A 41 30.78 13.06 -28.94
N ILE A 42 30.40 11.90 -29.48
CA ILE A 42 29.53 10.94 -28.78
C ILE A 42 30.22 10.40 -27.52
N ARG A 43 31.51 10.08 -27.59
CA ARG A 43 32.28 9.60 -26.43
C ARG A 43 32.32 10.66 -25.33
N ASP A 44 32.70 11.88 -25.68
CA ASP A 44 32.80 13.00 -24.74
C ASP A 44 31.43 13.27 -24.08
N ALA A 45 30.35 13.23 -24.87
CA ALA A 45 28.99 13.38 -24.36
C ALA A 45 28.58 12.26 -23.41
N LEU A 46 28.87 10.99 -23.74
CA LEU A 46 28.57 9.84 -22.88
C LEU A 46 29.35 9.89 -21.57
N GLU A 47 30.60 10.34 -21.60
CA GLU A 47 31.42 10.54 -20.40
C GLU A 47 30.80 11.64 -19.51
N SER A 48 30.40 12.78 -20.09
CA SER A 48 29.70 13.86 -19.34
C SER A 48 28.39 13.37 -18.72
N PHE A 49 27.54 12.71 -19.51
CA PHE A 49 26.25 12.19 -19.01
C PHE A 49 26.43 11.16 -17.90
N THR A 50 27.49 10.35 -17.94
CA THR A 50 27.79 9.38 -16.88
C THR A 50 28.18 10.08 -15.57
N VAL A 51 28.96 11.16 -15.65
CA VAL A 51 29.35 11.96 -14.47
C VAL A 51 28.12 12.63 -13.85
N GLU A 52 27.26 13.23 -14.68
CA GLU A 52 26.02 13.89 -14.23
C GLU A 52 25.06 12.88 -13.58
N ALA A 53 24.82 11.74 -14.23
CA ALA A 53 23.95 10.69 -13.70
C ALA A 53 24.47 10.12 -12.38
N ARG A 54 25.79 9.98 -12.23
CA ARG A 54 26.41 9.52 -10.98
C ARG A 54 26.25 10.53 -9.85
N ALA A 55 26.49 11.82 -10.12
CA ALA A 55 26.32 12.87 -9.11
C ALA A 55 24.85 12.96 -8.66
N GLU A 56 23.91 12.82 -9.59
CA GLU A 56 22.48 12.75 -9.29
C GLU A 56 22.16 11.55 -8.38
N ALA A 57 22.61 10.34 -8.75
CA ALA A 57 22.41 9.13 -7.95
C ALA A 57 23.00 9.24 -6.53
N GLU A 58 24.22 9.75 -6.39
CA GLU A 58 24.88 9.94 -5.08
C GLU A 58 24.10 10.90 -4.18
N ARG A 59 23.55 11.99 -4.75
CA ARG A 59 22.71 12.92 -3.99
C ARG A 59 21.37 12.30 -3.56
N ARG A 60 20.74 11.46 -4.38
CA ARG A 60 19.50 10.74 -4.01
C ARG A 60 19.76 9.72 -2.90
N ILE A 61 20.87 8.98 -3.00
CA ILE A 61 21.33 8.05 -1.95
C ILE A 61 21.54 8.79 -0.63
N ALA A 62 22.24 9.93 -0.66
CA ALA A 62 22.49 10.71 0.56
C ALA A 62 21.18 11.20 1.22
N ALA A 63 20.20 11.65 0.42
CA ALA A 63 18.89 12.07 0.94
C ALA A 63 18.10 10.91 1.56
N PHE A 64 18.19 9.70 0.99
CA PHE A 64 17.63 8.49 1.58
C PHE A 64 18.35 8.10 2.88
N ASP A 65 19.68 8.05 2.86
CA ASP A 65 20.48 7.67 4.02
C ASP A 65 20.22 8.60 5.22
N GLU A 66 20.10 9.91 4.98
CA GLU A 66 19.76 10.89 6.02
C GLU A 66 18.41 10.57 6.68
N ARG A 67 17.37 10.26 5.89
CA ARG A 67 16.04 9.91 6.42
C ARG A 67 16.07 8.61 7.20
N LEU A 68 16.73 7.58 6.68
CA LEU A 68 16.87 6.30 7.38
C LEU A 68 17.61 6.46 8.71
N ILE A 69 18.72 7.20 8.72
CA ILE A 69 19.51 7.42 9.94
C ILE A 69 18.68 8.17 10.98
N ASN A 70 17.97 9.23 10.57
CA ASN A 70 17.14 10.01 11.49
C ASN A 70 16.01 9.14 12.08
N LEU A 71 15.27 8.40 11.24
CA LEU A 71 14.21 7.49 11.67
C LEU A 71 14.71 6.46 12.70
N LEU A 72 15.84 5.80 12.40
CA LEU A 72 16.37 4.76 13.29
C LEU A 72 17.05 5.33 14.54
N ALA A 73 17.56 6.56 14.49
CA ALA A 73 18.10 7.24 15.66
C ALA A 73 16.99 7.60 16.66
N GLU A 74 15.86 8.10 16.18
CA GLU A 74 14.67 8.41 17.00
C GLU A 74 14.14 7.16 17.73
N GLN A 75 14.33 5.98 17.15
CA GLN A 75 13.91 4.69 17.71
C GLN A 75 15.03 3.91 18.41
N GLU A 76 16.19 4.52 18.64
CA GLU A 76 17.37 3.88 19.25
C GLU A 76 17.81 2.55 18.57
N SER A 77 17.49 2.41 17.28
CA SER A 77 17.60 1.16 16.51
C SER A 77 18.81 1.12 15.56
N LEU A 78 19.72 2.10 15.62
CA LEU A 78 20.95 2.15 14.83
C LEU A 78 21.87 0.92 15.02
N HIS A 79 21.74 0.19 16.13
CA HIS A 79 22.50 -1.03 16.36
C HIS A 79 22.20 -2.13 15.33
N ALA A 80 21.05 -2.07 14.64
CA ALA A 80 20.67 -3.01 13.59
C ALA A 80 21.62 -3.01 12.39
N PHE A 81 22.36 -1.92 12.14
CA PHE A 81 23.38 -1.86 11.09
C PHE A 81 24.55 -2.83 11.30
N ARG A 82 24.69 -3.44 12.49
CA ARG A 82 25.69 -4.50 12.72
C ARG A 82 25.38 -5.79 11.96
N GLU A 83 24.12 -5.99 11.56
CA GLU A 83 23.67 -7.20 10.90
C GLU A 83 24.00 -7.19 9.39
N PRO A 84 24.77 -8.16 8.86
CA PRO A 84 25.11 -8.19 7.43
C PRO A 84 23.90 -8.24 6.51
N SER A 85 22.82 -8.92 6.94
CA SER A 85 21.59 -8.99 6.13
C SER A 85 20.84 -7.66 6.05
N VAL A 86 20.98 -6.79 7.06
CA VAL A 86 20.45 -5.42 7.05
C VAL A 86 21.29 -4.55 6.12
N GLN A 87 22.62 -4.65 6.20
CA GLN A 87 23.53 -3.94 5.29
C GLN A 87 23.27 -4.25 3.81
N LEU A 88 23.01 -5.52 3.48
CA LEU A 88 22.64 -5.93 2.12
C LEU A 88 21.31 -5.31 1.68
N LEU A 89 20.32 -5.20 2.58
CA LEU A 89 19.04 -4.58 2.26
C LEU A 89 19.19 -3.06 2.09
N VAL A 90 20.00 -2.40 2.91
CA VAL A 90 20.34 -0.97 2.75
C VAL A 90 20.94 -0.72 1.38
N ALA A 91 21.89 -1.55 0.93
CA ALA A 91 22.48 -1.43 -0.41
C ALA A 91 21.44 -1.61 -1.53
N LYS A 92 20.39 -2.43 -1.34
CA LYS A 92 19.28 -2.53 -2.29
C LYS A 92 18.40 -1.28 -2.26
N ALA A 93 18.09 -0.77 -1.08
CA ALA A 93 17.31 0.46 -0.92
C ALA A 93 18.01 1.67 -1.54
N GLN A 94 19.34 1.80 -1.36
CA GLN A 94 20.14 2.84 -2.01
C GLN A 94 20.08 2.76 -3.53
N LYS A 95 20.05 1.54 -4.11
CA LYS A 95 19.86 1.37 -5.56
C LYS A 95 18.48 1.83 -6.03
N SER A 96 17.42 1.52 -5.26
CA SER A 96 16.06 1.98 -5.56
C SER A 96 15.94 3.50 -5.40
N ALA A 97 16.50 4.07 -4.33
CA ALA A 97 16.57 5.52 -4.09
C ALA A 97 17.32 6.26 -5.21
N ALA A 98 18.42 5.70 -5.73
CA ALA A 98 19.12 6.26 -6.87
C ALA A 98 18.26 6.30 -8.14
N GLY A 99 17.37 5.32 -8.32
CA GLY A 99 16.52 5.16 -9.50
C GLY A 99 15.30 6.09 -9.55
N THR A 100 14.78 6.52 -8.39
CA THR A 100 13.55 7.32 -8.29
C THR A 100 13.82 8.83 -8.19
N GLU A 101 12.98 9.63 -8.82
CA GLU A 101 12.90 11.08 -8.68
C GLU A 101 11.96 11.53 -7.56
N ARG A 102 11.17 10.62 -6.98
CA ARG A 102 10.15 10.96 -5.97
C ARG A 102 10.74 11.01 -4.58
N GLY A 103 10.57 12.15 -3.93
CA GLY A 103 10.97 12.31 -2.53
C GLY A 103 10.27 11.30 -1.61
N ASP A 104 8.98 11.03 -1.80
CA ASP A 104 8.20 10.16 -0.92
C ASP A 104 8.72 8.71 -0.88
N ASP A 105 9.39 8.26 -1.94
CA ASP A 105 9.96 6.91 -2.02
C ASP A 105 11.08 6.70 -0.99
N TYR A 106 11.85 7.73 -0.62
CA TYR A 106 12.89 7.54 0.39
C TYR A 106 12.31 7.32 1.78
N GLU A 107 11.19 7.98 2.11
CA GLU A 107 10.48 7.75 3.37
C GLU A 107 9.85 6.36 3.39
N LEU A 108 9.28 5.92 2.26
CA LEU A 108 8.75 4.57 2.12
C LEU A 108 9.85 3.51 2.29
N LEU A 109 11.00 3.69 1.62
CA LEU A 109 12.17 2.81 1.77
C LEU A 109 12.69 2.78 3.22
N ALA A 110 12.75 3.93 3.90
CA ALA A 110 13.17 3.99 5.30
C ALA A 110 12.23 3.17 6.20
N ARG A 111 10.91 3.28 6.00
CA ARG A 111 9.89 2.50 6.73
C ARG A 111 9.95 1.01 6.42
N LEU A 112 10.31 0.60 5.21
CA LEU A 112 10.55 -0.82 4.88
C LEU A 112 11.77 -1.38 5.64
N LEU A 113 12.80 -0.56 5.85
CA LEU A 113 13.99 -0.92 6.63
C LEU A 113 13.69 -0.97 8.13
N GLU A 114 12.91 -0.03 8.67
CA GLU A 114 12.34 -0.10 10.03
C GLU A 114 11.59 -1.43 10.23
N ASP A 115 10.68 -1.75 9.30
CA ASP A 115 9.85 -2.96 9.36
C ASP A 115 10.70 -4.24 9.34
N ARG A 116 11.83 -4.20 8.63
CA ARG A 116 12.81 -5.29 8.63
C ARG A 116 13.45 -5.49 10.00
N ILE A 117 13.72 -4.42 10.71
CA ILE A 117 14.36 -4.46 12.02
C ILE A 117 13.36 -4.99 13.05
N GLU A 118 12.12 -4.51 13.02
CA GLU A 118 11.07 -4.90 13.97
C GLU A 118 10.59 -6.35 13.76
N ARG A 119 10.39 -6.78 12.51
CA ARG A 119 9.65 -8.02 12.18
C ARG A 119 10.43 -9.02 11.31
N GLY A 120 11.70 -8.74 11.03
CA GLY A 120 12.56 -9.54 10.14
C GLY A 120 12.97 -10.92 10.64
N SER A 121 12.49 -11.38 11.80
CA SER A 121 12.75 -12.75 12.28
C SER A 121 12.15 -13.80 11.33
N SER A 122 10.96 -13.53 10.78
CA SER A 122 10.27 -14.41 9.83
C SER A 122 10.88 -14.35 8.43
N ARG A 123 11.24 -15.52 7.87
CA ARG A 123 11.76 -15.61 6.48
C ARG A 123 10.75 -15.09 5.45
N THR A 124 9.46 -15.29 5.68
CA THR A 124 8.39 -14.83 4.78
C THR A 124 8.29 -13.30 4.79
N VAL A 125 8.32 -12.69 5.98
CA VAL A 125 8.33 -11.22 6.13
C VAL A 125 9.57 -10.64 5.44
N ARG A 126 10.72 -11.28 5.62
CA ARG A 126 11.97 -10.89 4.97
C ARG A 126 11.88 -10.89 3.45
N ALA A 127 11.36 -11.95 2.85
CA ALA A 127 11.20 -12.05 1.40
C ALA A 127 10.24 -10.97 0.86
N GLY A 128 9.15 -10.69 1.58
CA GLY A 128 8.21 -9.61 1.23
C GLY A 128 8.87 -8.24 1.26
N ILE A 129 9.64 -7.93 2.30
CA ILE A 129 10.38 -6.66 2.43
C ILE A 129 11.46 -6.53 1.34
N ASP A 130 12.25 -7.59 1.10
CA ASP A 130 13.30 -7.57 0.09
C ASP A 130 12.71 -7.27 -1.30
N ARG A 131 11.56 -7.87 -1.63
CA ARG A 131 10.86 -7.60 -2.88
C ARG A 131 10.28 -6.19 -2.90
N ALA A 132 9.67 -5.74 -1.82
CA ALA A 132 9.13 -4.38 -1.67
C ALA A 132 10.18 -3.31 -1.99
N VAL A 133 11.38 -3.43 -1.40
CA VAL A 133 12.50 -2.49 -1.62
C VAL A 133 12.94 -2.44 -3.09
N GLU A 134 12.84 -3.53 -3.83
CA GLU A 134 13.27 -3.61 -5.24
C GLU A 134 12.25 -3.05 -6.25
N ILE A 135 11.03 -2.73 -5.80
CA ILE A 135 9.93 -2.25 -6.66
C ILE A 135 9.45 -0.85 -6.32
N VAL A 136 9.89 -0.23 -5.20
CA VAL A 136 9.39 1.10 -4.78
C VAL A 136 9.51 2.12 -5.90
N ASP A 137 10.67 2.19 -6.57
CA ASP A 137 10.96 3.12 -7.66
C ASP A 137 10.08 2.91 -8.91
N LYS A 138 9.33 1.81 -8.97
CA LYS A 138 8.48 1.43 -10.12
C LYS A 138 7.00 1.54 -9.82
N LEU A 139 6.60 1.66 -8.56
CA LEU A 139 5.20 1.76 -8.19
C LEU A 139 4.63 3.07 -8.70
N ASP A 140 3.44 3.04 -9.29
CA ASP A 140 2.72 4.26 -9.64
C ASP A 140 2.07 4.83 -8.37
N ASP A 141 1.96 6.15 -8.25
CA ASP A 141 1.45 6.79 -7.04
C ASP A 141 -0.01 6.42 -6.76
N ASP A 142 -0.86 6.44 -7.79
CA ASP A 142 -2.29 6.16 -7.65
C ASP A 142 -2.51 4.66 -7.43
N ALA A 143 -1.72 3.81 -8.08
CA ALA A 143 -1.71 2.37 -7.81
C ALA A 143 -1.25 2.05 -6.38
N LEU A 144 -0.23 2.73 -5.87
CA LEU A 144 0.23 2.59 -4.49
C LEU A 144 -0.85 3.07 -3.50
N LEU A 145 -1.53 4.17 -3.80
CA LEU A 145 -2.64 4.67 -2.99
C LEU A 145 -3.79 3.65 -2.94
N GLY A 146 -4.20 3.10 -4.09
CA GLY A 146 -5.20 2.05 -4.18
C GLY A 146 -4.81 0.78 -3.41
N LEU A 147 -3.57 0.29 -3.58
CA LEU A 147 -3.05 -0.84 -2.80
C LEU A 147 -3.12 -0.58 -1.29
N THR A 148 -2.73 0.62 -0.88
CA THR A 148 -2.71 1.03 0.53
C THR A 148 -4.11 1.06 1.11
N ALA A 149 -5.08 1.66 0.41
CA ALA A 149 -6.48 1.69 0.83
C ALA A 149 -7.05 0.27 0.89
N PHE A 150 -6.92 -0.52 -0.17
CA PHE A 150 -7.44 -1.88 -0.23
C PHE A 150 -6.92 -2.75 0.92
N HIS A 151 -5.61 -2.75 1.13
CA HIS A 151 -5.00 -3.51 2.23
C HIS A 151 -5.43 -3.00 3.61
N THR A 152 -5.57 -1.68 3.78
CA THR A 152 -6.04 -1.09 5.04
C THR A 152 -7.44 -1.58 5.40
N PHE A 153 -8.39 -1.52 4.47
CA PHE A 153 -9.76 -1.99 4.69
C PHE A 153 -9.89 -3.52 4.76
N LEU A 154 -8.94 -4.27 4.20
CA LEU A 154 -8.87 -5.74 4.36
C LEU A 154 -8.48 -6.15 5.80
N MET A 155 -7.65 -5.34 6.45
CA MET A 155 -6.98 -5.72 7.69
C MET A 155 -7.55 -5.01 8.92
N LEU A 156 -8.06 -3.79 8.77
CA LEU A 156 -8.53 -2.97 9.88
C LEU A 156 -10.04 -3.05 10.01
N TYR A 157 -10.50 -3.31 11.23
CA TYR A 157 -11.91 -3.35 11.60
C TYR A 157 -12.08 -2.85 13.04
N PRO A 158 -13.25 -2.32 13.39
CA PRO A 158 -13.48 -1.81 14.74
C PRO A 158 -13.53 -2.95 15.75
N VAL A 159 -13.04 -2.66 16.97
CA VAL A 159 -13.11 -3.57 18.12
C VAL A 159 -14.28 -3.23 19.06
N SER A 160 -14.83 -2.03 18.96
CA SER A 160 -15.97 -1.59 19.77
C SER A 160 -17.23 -2.34 19.38
N GLY A 161 -18.01 -2.76 20.37
CA GLY A 161 -19.32 -3.38 20.15
C GLY A 161 -20.41 -2.42 19.66
N SER A 162 -20.18 -1.10 19.63
CA SER A 162 -21.15 -0.10 19.16
C SER A 162 -20.98 0.20 17.67
N VAL A 163 -22.08 0.13 16.91
CA VAL A 163 -22.08 0.39 15.46
C VAL A 163 -21.63 1.82 15.16
N ASN A 164 -22.16 2.80 15.88
CA ASN A 164 -21.81 4.22 15.71
C ASN A 164 -20.33 4.50 15.97
N VAL A 165 -19.78 3.92 17.03
CA VAL A 165 -18.34 4.05 17.34
C VAL A 165 -17.51 3.37 16.23
N GLY A 166 -17.95 2.20 15.77
CA GLY A 166 -17.30 1.48 14.67
C GLY A 166 -17.25 2.30 13.38
N ILE A 167 -18.39 2.87 12.96
CA ILE A 167 -18.47 3.77 11.80
C ILE A 167 -17.53 4.97 11.99
N GLY A 168 -17.49 5.58 13.18
CA GLY A 168 -16.57 6.68 13.48
C GLY A 168 -15.08 6.30 13.38
N VAL A 169 -14.71 5.05 13.70
CA VAL A 169 -13.34 4.55 13.49
C VAL A 169 -13.06 4.38 11.99
N MET A 170 -13.99 3.80 11.24
CA MET A 170 -13.83 3.63 9.79
C MET A 170 -13.77 4.97 9.05
N GLU A 171 -14.51 5.99 9.50
CA GLU A 171 -14.42 7.36 8.98
C GLU A 171 -13.04 7.95 9.18
N LYS A 172 -12.45 7.79 10.37
CA LYS A 172 -11.09 8.25 10.66
C LYS A 172 -10.06 7.54 9.79
N ILE A 173 -10.19 6.22 9.62
CA ILE A 173 -9.32 5.45 8.71
C ILE A 173 -9.49 5.94 7.27
N ALA A 174 -10.72 6.14 6.80
CA ALA A 174 -10.97 6.63 5.45
C ALA A 174 -10.39 8.03 5.23
N SER A 175 -10.36 8.88 6.25
CA SER A 175 -9.90 10.26 6.16
C SER A 175 -8.39 10.40 5.90
N ILE A 176 -7.60 9.33 5.98
CA ILE A 176 -6.16 9.39 5.66
C ILE A 176 -5.89 9.40 4.15
N PHE A 177 -6.89 9.07 3.34
CA PHE A 177 -6.74 8.86 1.91
C PHE A 177 -7.26 10.02 1.08
N ASP A 178 -6.55 10.34 0.00
CA ASP A 178 -7.03 11.23 -1.05
C ASP A 178 -7.91 10.45 -2.03
N TRP A 179 -9.21 10.42 -1.73
CA TRP A 179 -10.19 9.68 -2.52
C TRP A 179 -10.42 10.23 -3.93
N ASP A 180 -9.94 11.43 -4.25
CA ASP A 180 -10.05 12.03 -5.60
C ASP A 180 -8.98 11.48 -6.56
N ARG A 181 -7.92 10.88 -6.01
CA ARG A 181 -6.84 10.22 -6.76
C ARG A 181 -6.98 8.70 -6.88
N MET A 182 -8.10 8.15 -6.41
CA MET A 182 -8.26 6.71 -6.37
C MET A 182 -8.30 6.11 -7.78
N PRO A 183 -7.52 5.05 -8.03
CA PRO A 183 -7.49 4.45 -9.36
C PRO A 183 -8.83 3.77 -9.64
N SER A 184 -9.29 3.92 -10.88
CA SER A 184 -10.63 3.46 -11.32
C SER A 184 -10.60 2.59 -12.58
N ASP A 185 -9.49 2.57 -13.32
CA ASP A 185 -9.30 1.65 -14.44
C ASP A 185 -8.80 0.27 -13.96
N ALA A 186 -8.59 -0.67 -14.89
CA ALA A 186 -8.00 -1.96 -14.56
C ALA A 186 -6.46 -1.94 -14.54
N GLY A 187 -5.84 -0.89 -15.08
CA GLY A 187 -4.40 -0.82 -15.32
C GLY A 187 -3.58 -0.79 -14.04
N TRP A 188 -4.10 -0.18 -12.97
CA TRP A 188 -3.40 -0.17 -11.68
C TRP A 188 -3.26 -1.57 -11.07
N LEU A 189 -4.24 -2.46 -11.23
CA LEU A 189 -4.16 -3.84 -10.74
C LEU A 189 -3.14 -4.65 -11.54
N ASP A 190 -3.13 -4.49 -12.86
CA ASP A 190 -2.14 -5.14 -13.74
C ASP A 190 -0.72 -4.65 -13.40
N HIS A 191 -0.55 -3.34 -13.18
CA HIS A 191 0.71 -2.74 -12.73
C HIS A 191 1.20 -3.36 -11.41
N LEU A 192 0.30 -3.46 -10.43
CA LEU A 192 0.61 -4.08 -9.14
C LEU A 192 0.90 -5.58 -9.25
N ASP A 193 0.26 -6.31 -10.16
CA ASP A 193 0.53 -7.75 -10.37
C ASP A 193 1.92 -7.96 -11.00
N ILE A 194 2.28 -7.16 -12.00
CA ILE A 194 3.63 -7.14 -12.62
C ILE A 194 4.73 -6.91 -11.58
N LEU A 195 4.45 -6.06 -10.59
CA LEU A 195 5.37 -5.75 -9.49
C LEU A 195 5.27 -6.72 -8.30
N ASP A 196 4.48 -7.78 -8.42
CA ASP A 196 4.23 -8.76 -7.36
C ASP A 196 3.58 -8.20 -6.10
N CYS A 197 2.84 -7.09 -6.16
CA CYS A 197 2.09 -6.54 -5.03
C CYS A 197 0.72 -7.21 -4.83
N VAL A 198 0.10 -7.65 -5.92
CA VAL A 198 -1.20 -8.34 -5.87
C VAL A 198 -1.17 -9.58 -6.75
N ARG A 199 -2.20 -10.41 -6.61
CA ARG A 199 -2.58 -11.43 -7.59
C ARG A 199 -3.99 -11.13 -8.03
N THR A 200 -4.16 -10.89 -9.32
CA THR A 200 -5.46 -10.74 -9.95
C THR A 200 -5.98 -12.12 -10.37
N ASN A 201 -7.27 -12.35 -10.21
CA ASN A 201 -7.94 -13.53 -10.74
C ASN A 201 -9.12 -13.09 -11.59
N GLN A 202 -9.13 -13.54 -12.84
CA GLN A 202 -10.20 -13.29 -13.79
C GLN A 202 -11.46 -14.12 -13.50
N VAL A 203 -11.36 -15.12 -12.63
CA VAL A 203 -12.47 -15.97 -12.20
C VAL A 203 -13.00 -15.47 -10.85
N GLY A 204 -14.18 -14.86 -10.88
CA GLY A 204 -14.88 -14.35 -9.70
C GLY A 204 -14.79 -12.83 -9.55
N SER A 205 -15.43 -12.32 -8.50
CA SER A 205 -15.47 -10.90 -8.18
C SER A 205 -15.14 -10.69 -6.70
N LEU A 206 -14.53 -9.55 -6.40
CA LEU A 206 -14.42 -9.07 -5.03
C LEU A 206 -15.83 -8.95 -4.43
N LYS A 207 -15.97 -9.42 -3.18
CA LYS A 207 -17.21 -9.25 -2.42
C LYS A 207 -17.43 -7.76 -2.16
N LYS A 208 -18.67 -7.30 -2.33
CA LYS A 208 -19.05 -5.92 -1.98
C LYS A 208 -18.72 -5.64 -0.52
N PHE A 209 -18.42 -4.39 -0.22
CA PHE A 209 -17.83 -4.00 1.05
C PHE A 209 -18.72 -4.39 2.23
N ILE A 210 -20.02 -4.06 2.20
CA ILE A 210 -20.92 -4.33 3.34
C ILE A 210 -21.01 -5.84 3.64
N PRO A 211 -21.29 -6.73 2.67
CA PRO A 211 -21.22 -8.17 2.91
C PRO A 211 -19.86 -8.64 3.43
N PHE A 212 -18.75 -8.16 2.85
CA PHE A 212 -17.40 -8.48 3.33
C PHE A 212 -17.16 -8.04 4.79
N PHE A 213 -17.57 -6.82 5.11
CA PHE A 213 -17.41 -6.22 6.43
C PHE A 213 -18.29 -6.91 7.47
N SER A 214 -19.51 -7.31 7.09
CA SER A 214 -20.43 -8.03 7.97
C SER A 214 -19.88 -9.39 8.43
N GLU A 215 -19.05 -10.05 7.62
CA GLU A 215 -18.39 -11.29 8.02
C GLU A 215 -17.23 -11.07 9.00
N ARG A 216 -16.66 -9.86 9.03
CA ARG A 216 -15.58 -9.48 9.96
C ARG A 216 -16.12 -8.96 11.28
N VAL A 217 -17.28 -8.31 11.27
CA VAL A 217 -17.95 -7.78 12.46
C VAL A 217 -19.42 -8.22 12.54
N PRO A 218 -19.70 -9.54 12.54
CA PRO A 218 -21.08 -10.05 12.47
C PRO A 218 -22.00 -9.55 13.58
N GLY A 219 -21.46 -9.21 14.77
CA GLY A 219 -22.25 -8.70 15.88
C GLY A 219 -22.86 -7.32 15.67
N TYR A 220 -22.42 -6.55 14.65
CA TYR A 220 -23.11 -5.34 14.21
C TYR A 220 -24.38 -5.65 13.44
N PHE A 221 -24.34 -6.73 12.66
CA PHE A 221 -25.36 -7.15 11.71
C PHE A 221 -26.17 -8.33 12.23
N SER A 222 -26.05 -8.69 13.52
CA SER A 222 -26.76 -9.82 14.13
C SER A 222 -28.27 -9.65 14.08
N HIS A 223 -29.05 -10.72 14.03
CA HIS A 223 -30.52 -10.59 14.06
C HIS A 223 -31.05 -9.98 15.38
N GLY A 224 -30.34 -10.16 16.50
CA GLY A 224 -30.74 -9.69 17.83
C GLY A 224 -32.08 -10.28 18.29
N THR A 225 -32.76 -9.62 19.21
CA THR A 225 -34.11 -10.02 19.62
C THR A 225 -34.96 -8.86 20.12
N MET A 226 -36.28 -8.96 20.07
CA MET A 226 -37.16 -7.98 20.72
C MET A 226 -37.09 -8.14 22.24
N ALA A 227 -37.15 -7.05 23.00
CA ALA A 227 -37.05 -7.06 24.46
C ALA A 227 -38.16 -7.86 25.18
N ASN A 228 -39.28 -8.16 24.50
CA ASN A 228 -40.39 -8.96 25.02
C ASN A 228 -40.41 -10.42 24.50
N SER A 229 -39.39 -10.85 23.76
CA SER A 229 -39.35 -12.16 23.14
C SER A 229 -39.09 -13.29 24.16
N GLU A 230 -39.30 -14.54 23.73
CA GLU A 230 -38.87 -15.72 24.50
C GLU A 230 -37.36 -15.81 24.61
N VAL A 231 -36.64 -15.54 23.52
CA VAL A 231 -35.16 -15.48 23.48
C VAL A 231 -34.63 -14.52 24.53
N PHE A 232 -35.23 -13.33 24.67
CA PHE A 232 -34.83 -12.36 25.68
C PHE A 232 -35.03 -12.89 27.11
N ARG A 233 -36.14 -13.59 27.36
CA ARG A 233 -36.42 -14.21 28.66
C ARG A 233 -35.40 -15.30 28.99
N ASP A 234 -34.96 -16.07 28.00
CA ASP A 234 -33.91 -17.07 28.18
C ASP A 234 -32.55 -16.44 28.48
N VAL A 235 -32.17 -15.38 27.76
CA VAL A 235 -30.96 -14.60 28.05
C VAL A 235 -30.98 -14.04 29.47
N ALA A 236 -32.12 -13.47 29.90
CA ALA A 236 -32.28 -12.93 31.24
C ALA A 236 -32.18 -14.02 32.32
N ARG A 237 -32.73 -15.21 32.07
CA ARG A 237 -32.63 -16.36 32.96
C ARG A 237 -31.18 -16.83 33.11
N ILE A 238 -30.47 -17.04 32.01
CA ILE A 238 -29.05 -17.47 32.00
C ILE A 238 -28.20 -16.48 32.79
N CYS A 239 -28.35 -15.18 32.54
CA CYS A 239 -27.60 -14.13 33.23
C CYS A 239 -27.97 -14.07 34.72
N GLY A 240 -29.25 -14.21 35.06
CA GLY A 240 -29.75 -14.20 36.44
C GLY A 240 -29.25 -15.37 37.29
N GLU A 241 -29.24 -16.58 36.75
CA GLU A 241 -28.71 -17.79 37.41
C GLU A 241 -27.23 -17.62 37.78
N HIS A 242 -26.48 -16.88 36.96
CA HIS A 242 -25.05 -16.62 37.13
C HIS A 242 -24.74 -15.27 37.80
N LYS A 243 -25.78 -14.53 38.23
CA LYS A 243 -25.67 -13.21 38.88
C LYS A 243 -24.84 -12.20 38.08
N VAL A 244 -24.99 -12.21 36.76
CA VAL A 244 -24.34 -11.25 35.85
C VAL A 244 -25.34 -10.33 35.19
N GLY A 245 -24.89 -9.12 34.85
CA GLY A 245 -25.70 -8.18 34.08
C GLY A 245 -25.98 -8.72 32.68
N ILE A 246 -27.15 -8.41 32.14
CA ILE A 246 -27.53 -8.80 30.78
C ILE A 246 -26.71 -7.94 29.79
N PRO A 247 -25.81 -8.53 29.00
CA PRO A 247 -24.93 -7.78 28.09
C PRO A 247 -25.68 -7.46 26.79
N ILE A 248 -26.59 -6.49 26.85
CA ILE A 248 -27.37 -6.04 25.69
C ILE A 248 -27.20 -4.55 25.45
N THR A 249 -27.38 -4.15 24.21
CA THR A 249 -27.58 -2.76 23.79
C THR A 249 -28.77 -2.67 22.86
N GLU A 250 -29.37 -1.49 22.74
CA GLU A 250 -30.32 -1.21 21.66
C GLU A 250 -29.66 -1.50 20.31
N HIS A 251 -30.41 -2.12 19.40
CA HIS A 251 -29.92 -2.45 18.10
C HIS A 251 -30.00 -1.24 17.16
N GLU A 252 -28.86 -0.64 16.86
CA GLU A 252 -28.76 0.62 16.11
C GLU A 252 -29.27 0.52 14.65
N LEU A 253 -29.46 -0.70 14.14
CA LEU A 253 -29.89 -0.99 12.77
C LEU A 253 -31.30 -1.59 12.70
N LYS A 254 -31.93 -1.92 13.84
CA LYS A 254 -33.25 -2.55 13.92
C LYS A 254 -34.05 -1.97 15.08
N GLU A 255 -35.01 -1.11 14.76
CA GLU A 255 -35.86 -0.45 15.75
C GLU A 255 -36.60 -1.47 16.64
N GLY A 256 -36.56 -1.27 17.97
CA GLY A 256 -37.22 -2.13 18.94
C GLY A 256 -36.52 -3.46 19.23
N PHE A 257 -35.38 -3.74 18.59
CA PHE A 257 -34.55 -4.90 18.88
C PHE A 257 -33.39 -4.52 19.82
N VAL A 258 -32.90 -5.52 20.54
CA VAL A 258 -31.65 -5.48 21.30
C VAL A 258 -30.68 -6.51 20.75
N ARG A 259 -29.38 -6.24 20.88
CA ARG A 259 -28.31 -7.15 20.45
C ARG A 259 -27.19 -7.21 21.48
N PHE A 260 -26.32 -8.19 21.31
CA PHE A 260 -25.11 -8.29 22.12
C PHE A 260 -24.08 -7.24 21.66
N PRO A 261 -23.50 -6.41 22.55
CA PRO A 261 -22.61 -5.31 22.19
C PRO A 261 -21.19 -5.82 21.92
N ALA A 262 -21.02 -6.60 20.84
CA ALA A 262 -19.73 -7.08 20.37
C ALA A 262 -19.64 -7.00 18.84
N THR A 263 -18.42 -7.04 18.32
CA THR A 263 -18.17 -7.22 16.88
C THR A 263 -18.31 -8.67 16.45
N GLY A 264 -18.10 -9.63 17.35
CA GLY A 264 -18.28 -11.06 17.11
C GLY A 264 -17.85 -11.86 18.34
N LEU A 265 -18.28 -13.12 18.43
CA LEU A 265 -18.03 -13.93 19.62
C LEU A 265 -16.55 -14.24 19.84
N GLY A 266 -15.80 -14.49 18.75
CA GLY A 266 -14.39 -14.84 18.83
C GLY A 266 -13.53 -13.74 19.47
N ALA A 267 -13.62 -12.51 18.93
CA ALA A 267 -12.89 -11.36 19.46
C ALA A 267 -13.31 -11.04 20.91
N TRP A 268 -14.62 -11.06 21.18
CA TRP A 268 -15.15 -10.77 22.51
C TRP A 268 -14.72 -11.82 23.55
N SER A 269 -14.72 -13.11 23.18
CA SER A 269 -14.30 -14.22 24.05
C SER A 269 -12.82 -14.11 24.44
N ALA A 270 -11.96 -13.73 23.49
CA ALA A 270 -10.55 -13.48 23.78
C ALA A 270 -10.35 -12.32 24.77
N SER A 271 -11.13 -11.23 24.64
CA SER A 271 -11.04 -10.09 25.56
C SER A 271 -11.45 -10.46 27.00
N ILE A 272 -12.51 -11.24 27.19
CA ILE A 272 -12.92 -11.68 28.54
C ILE A 272 -12.03 -12.79 29.12
N GLU A 273 -11.26 -13.51 28.30
CA GLU A 273 -10.19 -14.41 28.76
C GLU A 273 -9.07 -13.63 29.43
N GLN A 274 -8.68 -12.51 28.85
CA GLN A 274 -7.65 -11.64 29.42
C GLN A 274 -8.10 -10.92 30.69
N ALA A 275 -9.41 -10.70 30.86
CA ALA A 275 -9.99 -10.00 32.01
C ALA A 275 -10.23 -10.88 33.26
N ASP A 276 -9.74 -12.12 33.28
CA ASP A 276 -9.88 -13.10 34.39
C ASP A 276 -11.34 -13.33 34.85
N VAL A 277 -12.29 -13.28 33.91
CA VAL A 277 -13.70 -13.56 34.19
C VAL A 277 -13.87 -15.05 34.56
N PRO A 278 -14.61 -15.39 35.64
CA PRO A 278 -14.81 -16.79 36.03
C PRO A 278 -15.36 -17.65 34.88
N VAL A 279 -14.83 -18.86 34.70
CA VAL A 279 -15.18 -19.76 33.58
C VAL A 279 -16.68 -20.01 33.48
N VAL A 280 -17.37 -20.15 34.62
CA VAL A 280 -18.83 -20.38 34.64
C VAL A 280 -19.59 -19.16 34.12
N VAL A 281 -19.17 -17.95 34.52
CA VAL A 281 -19.74 -16.69 34.04
C VAL A 281 -19.50 -16.50 32.55
N ARG A 282 -18.28 -16.82 32.09
CA ARG A 282 -17.92 -16.79 30.67
C ARG A 282 -18.83 -17.70 29.84
N GLY A 283 -19.07 -18.93 30.31
CA GLY A 283 -19.97 -19.88 29.65
C GLY A 283 -21.39 -19.33 29.50
N ALA A 284 -21.93 -18.74 30.56
CA ALA A 284 -23.25 -18.11 30.55
C ALA A 284 -23.35 -16.94 29.56
N LEU A 285 -22.33 -16.07 29.52
CA LEU A 285 -22.33 -14.93 28.59
C LEU A 285 -22.17 -15.36 27.13
N VAL A 286 -21.37 -16.41 26.86
CA VAL A 286 -21.24 -17.00 25.52
C VAL A 286 -22.57 -17.62 25.07
N GLU A 287 -23.28 -18.31 25.96
CA GLU A 287 -24.61 -18.86 25.66
C GLU A 287 -25.62 -17.75 25.36
N ALA A 288 -25.64 -16.69 26.18
CA ALA A 288 -26.46 -15.51 25.94
C ALA A 288 -26.15 -14.85 24.59
N ALA A 289 -24.88 -14.70 24.22
CA ALA A 289 -24.46 -14.11 22.95
C ALA A 289 -24.92 -14.96 21.74
N LYS A 290 -24.86 -16.29 21.85
CA LYS A 290 -25.35 -17.21 20.82
C LYS A 290 -26.86 -17.11 20.62
N LEU A 291 -27.63 -17.03 21.72
CA LEU A 291 -29.09 -16.84 21.63
C LEU A 291 -29.48 -15.53 20.92
N LEU A 292 -28.63 -14.50 21.01
CA LEU A 292 -28.82 -13.22 20.32
C LEU A 292 -28.27 -13.22 18.88
N GLY A 293 -27.70 -14.33 18.41
CA GLY A 293 -27.19 -14.46 17.05
C GLY A 293 -25.96 -13.61 16.76
N VAL A 294 -25.05 -13.42 17.73
CA VAL A 294 -23.90 -12.49 17.58
C VAL A 294 -23.01 -12.79 16.37
N ASP A 295 -22.93 -14.04 15.92
CA ASP A 295 -22.16 -14.45 14.72
C ASP A 295 -23.07 -14.75 13.51
N GLU A 296 -24.37 -14.51 13.62
CA GLU A 296 -25.38 -14.79 12.59
C GLU A 296 -25.76 -13.48 11.89
N VAL A 297 -25.18 -13.25 10.71
CA VAL A 297 -25.44 -12.05 9.91
C VAL A 297 -26.89 -12.04 9.38
N ASP A 298 -27.62 -10.97 9.72
CA ASP A 298 -28.94 -10.64 9.20
C ASP A 298 -28.80 -9.56 8.12
N GLU A 299 -28.85 -9.97 6.85
CA GLU A 299 -28.70 -9.08 5.70
C GLU A 299 -29.74 -7.96 5.65
N SER A 300 -30.88 -8.08 6.34
CA SER A 300 -31.88 -7.01 6.42
C SER A 300 -31.33 -5.74 7.09
N THR A 301 -30.25 -5.85 7.87
CA THR A 301 -29.57 -4.73 8.52
C THR A 301 -28.68 -3.91 7.58
N PHE A 302 -28.34 -4.44 6.39
CA PHE A 302 -27.39 -3.79 5.46
C PHE A 302 -27.90 -2.43 4.97
N GLY A 303 -29.20 -2.33 4.68
CA GLY A 303 -29.81 -1.08 4.24
C GLY A 303 -29.65 0.04 5.27
N ARG A 304 -30.03 -0.22 6.53
CA ARG A 304 -29.92 0.77 7.60
C ARG A 304 -28.46 1.12 7.93
N PHE A 305 -27.54 0.16 7.84
CA PHE A 305 -26.11 0.44 8.00
C PHE A 305 -25.60 1.40 6.92
N SER A 306 -25.98 1.18 5.65
CA SER A 306 -25.63 2.07 4.54
C SER A 306 -26.17 3.49 4.77
N GLU A 307 -27.43 3.62 5.17
CA GLU A 307 -28.04 4.93 5.49
C GLU A 307 -27.28 5.65 6.60
N LEU A 308 -26.92 4.94 7.68
CA LEU A 308 -26.18 5.51 8.79
C LEU A 308 -24.78 5.99 8.39
N VAL A 309 -24.09 5.24 7.53
CA VAL A 309 -22.81 5.66 6.93
C VAL A 309 -23.01 6.89 6.04
N ASP A 310 -24.05 6.92 5.22
CA ASP A 310 -24.36 8.07 4.36
C ASP A 310 -24.67 9.34 5.18
N GLU A 311 -25.34 9.19 6.32
CA GLU A 311 -25.70 10.27 7.24
C GLU A 311 -24.48 10.83 8.01
N THR A 312 -23.50 9.98 8.37
CA THR A 312 -22.50 10.33 9.41
C THR A 312 -21.03 10.18 9.02
N ALA A 313 -20.72 9.49 7.92
CA ALA A 313 -19.35 9.09 7.59
C ALA A 313 -19.05 9.24 6.07
N PRO A 314 -18.91 10.49 5.58
CA PRO A 314 -18.76 10.76 4.16
C PRO A 314 -17.48 10.19 3.56
N MET A 315 -16.35 10.14 4.28
CA MET A 315 -15.11 9.54 3.75
C MET A 315 -15.23 8.02 3.70
N PHE A 316 -15.83 7.40 4.72
CA PHE A 316 -16.08 5.97 4.72
C PHE A 316 -17.03 5.55 3.59
N ARG A 317 -18.06 6.35 3.30
CA ARG A 317 -18.92 6.17 2.13
C ARG A 317 -18.13 6.18 0.82
N ARG A 318 -17.16 7.09 0.66
CA ARG A 318 -16.26 7.10 -0.51
C ARG A 318 -15.44 5.82 -0.59
N ALA A 319 -14.94 5.33 0.55
CA ALA A 319 -14.22 4.06 0.63
C ALA A 319 -15.06 2.86 0.17
N ILE A 320 -16.31 2.76 0.65
CA ILE A 320 -17.27 1.72 0.24
C ILE A 320 -17.51 1.79 -1.27
N THR A 321 -17.80 2.99 -1.78
CA THR A 321 -18.07 3.21 -3.20
C THR A 321 -16.88 2.79 -4.07
N TRP A 322 -15.66 3.18 -3.66
CA TRP A 322 -14.45 2.82 -4.39
C TRP A 322 -14.16 1.31 -4.32
N TRP A 323 -14.24 0.70 -3.14
CA TRP A 323 -14.08 -0.75 -2.96
C TRP A 323 -15.02 -1.53 -3.86
N ASP A 324 -16.28 -1.13 -3.92
CA ASP A 324 -17.30 -1.80 -4.72
C ASP A 324 -17.08 -1.61 -6.22
N SER A 325 -16.26 -0.65 -6.64
CA SER A 325 -15.88 -0.43 -8.04
C SER A 325 -14.72 -1.34 -8.50
N ILE A 326 -13.96 -1.94 -7.57
CA ILE A 326 -12.83 -2.81 -7.90
C ILE A 326 -13.31 -4.03 -8.68
N ALA A 327 -12.80 -4.17 -9.90
CA ALA A 327 -13.14 -5.26 -10.80
C ALA A 327 -12.34 -6.54 -10.50
N GLY A 328 -12.98 -7.69 -10.69
CA GLY A 328 -12.35 -8.99 -10.52
C GLY A 328 -12.07 -9.35 -9.06
N ALA A 329 -11.51 -10.54 -8.84
CA ALA A 329 -11.01 -10.93 -7.52
C ALA A 329 -9.52 -10.55 -7.42
N VAL A 330 -9.13 -9.97 -6.29
CA VAL A 330 -7.76 -9.55 -6.03
C VAL A 330 -7.32 -10.03 -4.65
N SER A 331 -6.06 -10.45 -4.54
CA SER A 331 -5.42 -10.77 -3.26
C SER A 331 -4.10 -10.03 -3.14
N VAL A 332 -3.77 -9.57 -1.94
CA VAL A 332 -2.52 -8.85 -1.67
C VAL A 332 -1.41 -9.87 -1.35
N THR A 333 -0.25 -9.72 -1.98
CA THR A 333 0.92 -10.58 -1.71
C THR A 333 1.65 -10.13 -0.44
N SER A 334 2.63 -10.90 0.02
CA SER A 334 3.51 -10.45 1.12
C SER A 334 4.27 -9.17 0.80
N ALA A 335 4.70 -8.95 -0.45
CA ALA A 335 5.35 -7.71 -0.84
C ALA A 335 4.36 -6.53 -0.81
N GLY A 336 3.18 -6.72 -1.40
CA GLY A 336 2.13 -5.70 -1.41
C GLY A 336 1.67 -5.32 -0.01
N SER A 337 1.51 -6.29 0.90
CA SER A 337 1.12 -6.03 2.29
C SER A 337 2.13 -5.20 3.05
N VAL A 338 3.43 -5.42 2.81
CA VAL A 338 4.50 -4.67 3.48
C VAL A 338 4.57 -3.25 2.91
N VAL A 339 4.55 -3.09 1.58
CA VAL A 339 4.50 -1.77 0.92
C VAL A 339 3.28 -0.97 1.38
N ALA A 340 2.09 -1.57 1.35
CA ALA A 340 0.85 -0.94 1.77
C ALA A 340 0.94 -0.46 3.21
N ARG A 341 1.44 -1.28 4.13
CA ARG A 341 1.59 -0.91 5.54
C ARG A 341 2.59 0.24 5.73
N ALA A 342 3.74 0.17 5.06
CA ALA A 342 4.75 1.22 5.16
C ALA A 342 4.22 2.55 4.61
N ASN A 343 3.47 2.52 3.51
CA ASN A 343 2.82 3.70 2.96
C ASN A 343 1.65 4.20 3.81
N ALA A 344 0.86 3.31 4.43
CA ALA A 344 -0.19 3.69 5.38
C ALA A 344 0.39 4.44 6.59
N LYS A 345 1.49 3.94 7.18
CA LYS A 345 2.22 4.63 8.25
C LYS A 345 2.71 6.02 7.81
N ARG A 346 3.11 6.19 6.54
CA ARG A 346 3.55 7.47 5.97
C ARG A 346 2.40 8.46 5.81
N LEU A 347 1.23 8.00 5.36
CA LEU A 347 0.04 8.84 5.18
C LEU A 347 -0.61 9.22 6.52
N ASP A 348 -0.52 8.33 7.51
CA ASP A 348 -1.15 8.49 8.82
C ASP A 348 -0.33 9.37 9.77
N SER A 349 -0.36 10.68 9.52
CA SER A 349 0.22 11.69 10.41
C SER A 349 -0.42 11.74 11.81
N SER A 350 -1.62 11.18 11.97
CA SER A 350 -2.41 11.19 13.20
C SER A 350 -2.23 9.94 14.07
N GLY A 351 -1.51 8.93 13.60
CA GLY A 351 -1.32 7.66 14.30
C GLY A 351 -2.59 6.81 14.44
N VAL A 352 -3.62 7.03 13.63
CA VAL A 352 -4.90 6.28 13.65
C VAL A 352 -4.71 4.80 13.36
N THR A 353 -3.77 4.47 12.48
CA THR A 353 -3.50 3.12 11.98
C THR A 353 -2.41 2.41 12.79
N SER A 354 -1.56 3.15 13.50
CA SER A 354 -0.40 2.60 14.24
C SER A 354 -0.76 1.54 15.31
N PRO A 355 -1.82 1.68 16.12
CA PRO A 355 -2.20 0.65 17.10
C PRO A 355 -2.73 -0.64 16.46
N LEU A 356 -3.10 -0.60 15.18
CA LEU A 356 -3.85 -1.67 14.51
C LEU A 356 -2.97 -2.56 13.62
N TRP A 357 -1.70 -2.19 13.42
CA TRP A 357 -0.74 -2.93 12.58
C TRP A 357 0.28 -3.76 13.38
N ASN A 358 0.25 -3.68 14.71
CA ASN A 358 1.16 -4.37 15.64
C ASN A 358 0.81 -5.85 15.83
#